data_AF-A0A950M4Q0-F1
#
_entry.id   AF-A0A950M4Q0-F1
#
_cell.length_a   1.000
_cell.length_b   1.000
_cell.length_c   1.000
_cell.angle_alpha   90.00
_cell.angle_beta   90.00
_cell.angle_gamma   90.00
#
_symmetry.space_group_name_H-M   'P 1'
#
loop_
_entity.id
_entity.type
_entity.pdbx_description
1 polymer ?
#
loop_
_entity_poly.entity_id
_entity_poly.type
_entity_poly.pdbx_seq_one_letter_code
_entity_poly.pdbx_strand_id
1 'polypeptide(L)' 'VVAENGWFAARPSGTEEVYKLYAESFRSHDDLRKIQTEAQEIIARAFTGGKRKDRIG' A
#
# COMPACT_ATOMS: atom_id res chain seq x y z
N VAL A 1 -3.64 6.75 -0.64
CA VAL A 1 -5.11 6.71 -0.80
C VAL A 1 -5.72 7.40 0.40
N VAL A 2 -6.71 8.24 0.18
CA VAL A 2 -7.41 8.98 1.24
C VAL A 2 -8.90 8.63 1.15
N ALA A 3 -9.51 8.36 2.29
CA ALA A 3 -10.94 8.16 2.46
C ALA A 3 -11.45 9.10 3.56
N GLU A 4 -12.77 9.18 3.72
CA GLU A 4 -13.40 10.08 4.71
C GLU A 4 -12.90 9.83 6.15
N ASN A 5 -12.67 8.57 6.50
CA ASN A 5 -12.39 8.15 7.89
C ASN A 5 -10.94 7.70 8.11
N GLY A 6 -10.05 7.89 7.15
CA GLY A 6 -8.65 7.48 7.27
C GLY A 6 -7.91 7.52 5.95
N TRP A 7 -6.62 7.20 6.00
CA TRP A 7 -5.76 7.24 4.84
C TRP A 7 -4.61 6.24 4.96
N PHE A 8 -3.99 5.92 3.82
CA PHE A 8 -2.69 5.26 3.80
C PHE A 8 -1.78 5.79 2.68
N ALA A 9 -0.48 5.72 2.91
CA ALA A 9 0.55 6.03 1.93
C ALA A 9 1.62 4.94 1.94
N ALA A 10 2.00 4.47 0.74
CA ALA A 10 3.07 3.50 0.57
C ALA A 10 4.23 4.15 -0.20
N ARG A 11 5.44 4.00 0.34
CA ARG A 11 6.67 4.42 -0.34
C ARG A 11 7.56 3.19 -0.54
N PRO A 12 7.77 2.72 -1.78
CA PRO A 12 8.76 1.69 -2.06
C PRO A 12 10.17 2.20 -1.78
N SER A 13 11.03 1.31 -1.29
CA SER A 13 12.47 1.55 -1.27
C SER A 13 13.00 1.53 -2.71
N GLY A 14 14.03 2.34 -2.97
CA GLY A 14 14.71 2.35 -4.27
C GLY A 14 15.89 1.37 -4.36
N THR A 15 16.31 0.78 -3.24
CA THR A 15 17.53 -0.03 -3.14
C THR A 15 17.30 -1.41 -2.54
N GLU A 16 16.10 -1.66 -2.00
CA GLU A 16 15.75 -2.90 -1.32
C GLU A 16 14.33 -3.31 -1.74
N GLU A 17 14.04 -4.61 -1.72
CA GLU A 17 12.72 -5.17 -2.02
C GLU A 17 11.75 -5.02 -0.82
N VAL A 18 11.64 -3.79 -0.30
CA VAL A 18 10.78 -3.43 0.84
C VAL A 18 10.07 -2.10 0.58
N TYR A 19 8.97 -1.85 1.29
CA TYR A 19 8.27 -0.57 1.29
C TYR A 19 7.91 -0.13 2.70
N LYS A 20 7.75 1.18 2.90
CA LYS A 20 7.19 1.75 4.13
C LYS A 20 5.71 2.04 3.92
N LEU A 21 4.87 1.57 4.85
CA LEU A 21 3.44 1.85 4.88
C LEU A 21 3.13 2.77 6.07
N TYR A 22 2.54 3.92 5.76
CA TYR A 22 1.97 4.84 6.73
C TYR A 22 0.45 4.77 6.62
N ALA A 23 -0.24 4.68 7.76
CA ALA A 23 -1.70 4.62 7.77
C ALA A 23 -2.25 5.29 9.04
N GLU A 24 -3.44 5.85 8.93
CA GLU A 24 -4.17 6.46 10.03
C GLU A 24 -5.67 6.18 9.87
N SER A 25 -6.36 5.99 11.01
CA SER A 25 -7.81 5.93 11.09
C SER A 25 -8.28 6.98 12.10
N PHE A 26 -9.37 7.66 11.75
CA PHE A 26 -10.06 8.59 12.64
C PHE A 26 -11.17 7.93 13.48
N ARG A 27 -11.35 6.61 13.37
CA ARG A 27 -12.43 5.87 14.04
C ARG A 27 -11.93 5.04 15.21
N SER A 28 -11.01 4.11 14.95
CA SER A 28 -10.52 3.17 15.97
C SER A 28 -9.27 2.40 15.51
N HIS A 29 -8.66 1.68 16.44
CA HIS A 29 -7.55 0.76 16.13
C HIS A 29 -7.99 -0.43 15.27
N ASP A 30 -9.22 -0.91 15.42
CA ASP A 30 -9.77 -1.96 14.55
C ASP A 30 -9.93 -1.47 13.11
N ASP A 31 -10.39 -0.24 12.95
CA ASP A 31 -10.51 0.41 11.65
C ASP A 31 -9.13 0.64 11.02
N LEU A 32 -8.14 1.10 11.82
CA LEU A 32 -6.75 1.20 11.37
C LEU A 32 -6.20 -0.13 10.86
N ARG A 33 -6.47 -1.24 11.57
CA ARG A 33 -6.05 -2.59 11.12
C ARG A 33 -6.64 -2.95 9.76
N LYS A 34 -7.93 -2.64 9.53
CA LYS A 34 -8.57 -2.86 8.23
C LYS A 34 -7.90 -2.05 7.12
N ILE A 35 -7.65 -0.75 7.36
CA ILE A 35 -6.93 0.11 6.42
C ILE A 35 -5.56 -0.46 6.07
N GLN A 36 -4.82 -0.96 7.06
CA GLN A 36 -3.51 -1.57 6.84
C GLN A 36 -3.59 -2.84 5.98
N THR A 37 -4.55 -3.74 6.27
CA THR A 37 -4.77 -4.96 5.48
C THR A 37 -5.13 -4.62 4.02
N GLU A 38 -6.10 -3.73 3.81
CA GLU A 38 -6.52 -3.33 2.46
C GLU A 38 -5.37 -2.65 1.69
N ALA A 39 -4.57 -1.82 2.37
CA ALA A 39 -3.40 -1.20 1.78
C ALA A 39 -2.41 -2.25 1.27
N GLN A 40 -2.10 -3.28 2.07
CA GLN A 40 -1.21 -4.37 1.66
C GLN A 40 -1.73 -5.11 0.41
N GLU A 41 -3.04 -5.39 0.35
CA GLU A 41 -3.66 -6.03 -0.81
C GLU A 41 -3.62 -5.16 -2.07
N ILE A 42 -3.85 -3.86 -1.94
CA ILE A 42 -3.76 -2.91 -3.06
C ILE A 42 -2.31 -2.85 -3.57
N ILE A 43 -1.34 -2.77 -2.66
CA ILE A 43 0.09 -2.72 -3.00
C ILE A 43 0.52 -4.01 -3.70
N ALA A 44 0.13 -5.18 -3.20
CA ALA A 44 0.43 -6.47 -3.82
C ALA A 44 -0.13 -6.56 -5.26
N ARG A 45 -1.35 -6.07 -5.47
CA ARG A 45 -1.96 -5.99 -6.81
C ARG A 45 -1.23 -5.03 -7.74
N ALA A 46 -0.77 -3.88 -7.23
CA ALA A 46 0.00 -2.93 -8.03
C ALA A 46 1.34 -3.52 -8.50
N PHE A 47 2.04 -4.26 -7.65
CA PHE A 47 3.33 -4.88 -8.00
C PHE A 47 3.19 -6.09 -8.94
N THR A 48 2.12 -6.87 -8.83
CA THR A 48 1.85 -7.96 -9.78
C THR A 48 1.53 -7.44 -11.19
N GLY A 49 0.94 -6.24 -11.32
CA GLY A 49 0.75 -5.56 -12.61
C GLY A 49 2.02 -4.97 -13.22
N GLY A 50 3.01 -4.58 -12.39
CA GLY A 50 4.25 -3.94 -12.81
C GLY A 50 5.24 -4.86 -13.54
N LYS A 51 5.24 -6.17 -13.23
CA LYS A 51 6.14 -7.18 -13.83
C LYS A 51 5.98 -7.38 -15.35
N ARG A 52 5.03 -6.71 -16.01
CA ARG A 52 4.77 -6.83 -17.47
C ARG A 52 5.42 -5.76 -18.35
N LYS A 53 6.12 -4.75 -17.79
CA LYS A 53 6.74 -3.69 -18.60
C LYS A 53 8.26 -3.78 -18.75
N ASP A 54 8.91 -4.66 -17.97
CA ASP A 54 10.37 -4.73 -17.89
C ASP A 54 10.95 -5.84 -18.80
N ARG A 55 10.12 -6.46 -19.64
CA ARG A 55 10.50 -7.58 -20.52
C ARG A 55 10.16 -7.29 -21.98
N ILE A 56 10.82 -6.27 -22.52
CA ILE A 56 11.05 -6.05 -23.95
C ILE A 56 12.49 -5.50 -23.96
N GLY A 57 13.50 -6.31 -24.24
CA GLY A 57 13.82 -6.80 -25.58
C GLY A 57 15.02 -6.00 -26.05
#